data_AF-A0A132TRV5-F1
#
_entry.id   AF-A0A132TRV5-F1
#
_cell.length_a   1.000
_cell.length_b   1.000
_cell.length_c   1.000
_cell.angle_alpha   90.00
_cell.angle_beta   90.00
_cell.angle_gamma   90.00
#
_symmetry.space_group_name_H-M   'P 1'
#
loop_
_entity.id
_entity.type
_entity.pdbx_description
1 polymer ?
#
loop_
_entity_poly.entity_id
_entity_poly.type
_entity_poly.pdbx_seq_one_letter_code
_entity_poly.pdbx_strand_id
1 'polypeptide(L)'
;MAPNNFDILFAELQVISAQAIKDIAIMDEDDLTAFVDRREKIVDAMKPFLPMISAETKQLIEQMLQDEKVIVNRMHELKNEAGEWLQNLGTVRIQQNAYHQSFSIDSLFIDHRK
;
A
#
# COMPACT_ATOMS: atom_id res chain seq x y z
N MET A 1 35.80 7.83 14.83
CA MET A 1 34.99 7.17 15.87
C MET A 1 34.21 6.06 15.19
N ALA A 2 34.09 4.88 15.77
CA ALA A 2 33.21 3.84 15.22
C ALA A 2 31.77 4.37 15.25
N PRO A 3 30.97 4.19 14.20
CA PRO A 3 29.59 4.63 14.20
C PRO A 3 28.83 3.95 15.33
N ASN A 4 28.02 4.71 16.06
CA ASN A 4 27.14 4.15 17.09
C ASN A 4 26.09 3.27 16.39
N ASN A 5 25.56 2.24 17.07
CA ASN A 5 24.52 1.36 16.52
C ASN A 5 23.30 2.15 16.02
N PHE A 6 22.98 3.27 16.68
CA PHE A 6 21.94 4.19 16.21
C PHE A 6 22.26 4.79 14.83
N ASP A 7 23.50 5.26 14.61
CA ASP A 7 23.89 5.91 13.35
C ASP A 7 23.80 4.94 12.17
N ILE A 8 24.14 3.66 12.41
CA ILE A 8 24.03 2.60 11.42
C ILE A 8 22.56 2.38 11.05
N LEU A 9 21.69 2.23 12.05
CA LEU A 9 20.25 2.03 11.84
C LEU A 9 19.60 3.23 11.16
N PHE A 10 19.97 4.44 11.57
CA PHE A 10 19.43 5.67 10.97
C PHE A 10 19.89 5.84 9.52
N ALA A 11 21.16 5.55 9.21
CA ALA A 11 21.64 5.55 7.84
C ALA A 11 20.93 4.48 6.99
N GLU A 12 20.69 3.28 7.53
CA GLU A 12 19.91 2.26 6.83
C GLU A 12 18.48 2.73 6.56
N LEU A 13 17.82 3.33 7.55
CA LEU A 13 16.48 3.89 7.41
C LEU A 13 16.43 4.92 6.26
N GLN A 14 17.38 5.85 6.24
CA GLN A 14 17.47 6.86 5.18
C GLN A 14 17.68 6.24 3.79
N VAL A 15 18.52 5.21 3.68
CA VAL A 15 18.77 4.51 2.42
C VAL A 15 17.51 3.82 1.90
N ILE A 16 16.80 3.07 2.75
CA ILE A 16 15.60 2.36 2.30
C ILE A 16 14.47 3.34 1.94
N SER A 17 14.33 4.44 2.68
CA SER A 17 13.31 5.46 2.39
C SER A 17 13.62 6.19 1.09
N ALA A 18 14.87 6.58 0.87
CA ALA A 18 15.29 7.21 -0.39
C ALA A 18 15.10 6.28 -1.59
N GLN A 19 15.40 4.99 -1.43
CA GLN A 19 15.19 4.01 -2.49
C GLN A 19 13.71 3.80 -2.79
N ALA A 20 12.86 3.69 -1.77
CA ALA A 20 11.41 3.57 -1.94
C ALA A 20 10.83 4.81 -2.64
N ILE A 21 11.25 6.03 -2.27
CA ILE A 21 10.83 7.26 -2.95
C ILE A 21 11.26 7.26 -4.42
N LYS A 22 12.49 6.82 -4.70
CA LYS A 22 13.01 6.77 -6.08
C LYS A 22 12.21 5.80 -6.96
N ASP A 23 11.84 4.65 -6.42
CA ASP A 23 11.15 3.59 -7.17
C ASP A 23 9.62 3.68 -7.05
N ILE A 24 9.09 4.69 -6.35
CA ILE A 24 7.68 4.71 -5.92
C ILE A 24 6.66 4.55 -7.06
N ALA A 25 7.00 5.03 -8.26
CA ALA A 25 6.14 4.95 -9.43
C ALA A 25 5.96 3.52 -9.97
N ILE A 26 6.89 2.61 -9.67
CA ILE A 26 6.85 1.21 -10.12
C ILE A 26 6.57 0.22 -9.00
N MET A 27 6.53 0.67 -7.74
CA MET A 27 6.20 -0.19 -6.61
C MET A 27 4.73 -0.59 -6.63
N ASP A 28 4.50 -1.88 -6.43
CA ASP A 28 3.18 -2.47 -6.23
C ASP A 28 2.87 -2.72 -4.73
N GLU A 29 1.78 -3.44 -4.46
CA GLU A 29 1.36 -3.77 -3.10
C GLU A 29 2.41 -4.58 -2.33
N ASP A 30 3.03 -5.56 -2.98
CA ASP A 30 3.99 -6.46 -2.33
C ASP A 30 5.28 -5.71 -2.02
N ASP A 31 5.76 -4.87 -2.95
CA ASP A 31 6.92 -4.01 -2.75
C ASP A 31 6.72 -3.02 -1.60
N LEU A 32 5.55 -2.38 -1.54
CA LEU A 32 5.22 -1.42 -0.47
C LEU A 32 5.08 -2.11 0.88
N THR A 33 4.52 -3.32 0.91
CA THR A 33 4.42 -4.13 2.13
C THR A 33 5.82 -4.51 2.64
N ALA A 34 6.68 -5.01 1.75
CA ALA A 34 8.05 -5.35 2.09
C ALA A 34 8.86 -4.15 2.60
N PHE A 35 8.65 -2.97 2.00
CA PHE A 35 9.23 -1.71 2.47
C PHE A 35 8.78 -1.37 3.90
N VAL A 36 7.47 -1.39 4.17
CA VAL A 36 6.91 -1.06 5.49
C VAL A 36 7.45 -2.03 6.55
N ASP A 37 7.44 -3.33 6.27
CA ASP A 37 7.96 -4.36 7.19
C ASP A 37 9.44 -4.14 7.52
N ARG A 38 10.25 -3.81 6.51
CA ARG A 38 11.67 -3.53 6.73
C ARG A 38 11.87 -2.25 7.53
N ARG A 39 11.10 -1.21 7.21
CA ARG A 39 11.15 0.07 7.91
C ARG A 39 10.76 -0.08 9.38
N GLU A 40 9.72 -0.85 9.68
CA GLU A 40 9.27 -1.13 11.05
C GLU A 40 10.36 -1.83 11.85
N LYS A 41 11.01 -2.86 11.31
CA LYS A 41 12.12 -3.56 11.98
C LYS A 41 13.27 -2.63 12.35
N ILE A 42 13.63 -1.70 11.46
CA ILE A 42 14.70 -0.72 11.73
C ILE A 42 14.25 0.25 12.82
N VAL A 43 13.05 0.81 12.72
CA VAL A 43 12.50 1.73 13.74
C VAL A 43 12.39 1.06 15.10
N ASP A 44 11.99 -0.21 15.15
CA ASP A 44 11.94 -0.99 16.38
C ASP A 44 13.33 -1.19 16.99
N ALA A 45 14.33 -1.49 16.16
CA ALA A 45 15.73 -1.57 16.61
C ALA A 45 16.28 -0.23 17.09
N MET A 46 15.72 0.90 16.63
CA MET A 46 16.10 2.25 17.08
C MET A 46 15.49 2.63 18.44
N LYS A 47 14.39 2.01 18.88
CA LYS A 47 13.67 2.36 20.12
C LYS A 47 14.56 2.49 21.37
N PRO A 48 15.53 1.58 21.65
CA PRO A 48 16.39 1.69 22.83
C PRO A 48 17.28 2.95 22.84
N PHE A 49 17.52 3.54 21.66
CA PHE A 49 18.41 4.69 21.49
C PHE A 49 17.67 6.03 21.47
N LEU A 50 16.32 6.04 21.53
CA LEU A 50 15.51 7.26 21.54
C LEU A 50 15.98 8.33 22.56
N PRO A 51 16.39 7.98 23.80
CA PRO A 51 16.87 8.98 24.76
C PRO A 51 18.18 9.68 24.35
N MET A 52 18.91 9.11 23.39
CA MET A 52 20.22 9.61 22.93
C MET A 52 20.12 10.43 21.63
N ILE A 53 18.91 10.59 21.07
CA ILE A 53 18.71 11.30 19.81
C ILE A 53 18.94 12.80 20.02
N SER A 54 19.78 13.37 19.15
CA SER A 54 20.05 14.82 19.13
C SER A 54 18.90 15.61 18.50
N ALA A 55 18.82 16.91 18.80
CA ALA A 55 17.86 17.80 18.15
C ALA A 55 18.04 17.87 16.62
N GLU A 56 19.28 17.81 16.14
CA GLU A 56 19.60 17.79 14.71
C GLU A 56 19.07 16.52 14.04
N THR A 57 19.33 15.35 14.64
CA THR A 57 18.80 14.08 14.15
C THR A 57 17.27 14.08 14.13
N LYS A 58 16.63 14.66 15.14
CA LYS A 58 15.17 14.80 15.17
C LYS A 58 14.65 15.62 14.00
N GLN A 59 15.31 16.73 13.66
CA GLN A 59 14.96 17.55 12.51
C GLN A 59 15.12 16.78 11.18
N LEU A 60 16.16 15.96 11.06
CA LEU A 60 16.34 15.08 9.89
C LEU A 60 15.22 14.03 9.78
N ILE A 61 14.80 13.45 10.90
CA ILE A 61 13.66 12.52 10.94
C ILE A 61 12.38 13.25 10.50
N GLU A 62 12.13 14.46 11.00
CA GLU A 62 10.96 15.25 10.62
C GLU A 62 10.93 15.56 9.12
N GLN A 63 12.07 15.93 8.53
CA GLN A 63 12.20 16.15 7.08
C GLN A 63 11.93 14.86 6.29
N MET A 64 12.53 13.75 6.70
CA MET A 64 12.32 12.45 6.06
C MET A 64 10.84 12.05 6.07
N LEU A 65 10.13 12.28 7.17
CA LEU A 65 8.68 12.02 7.26
C LEU A 65 7.85 12.92 6.32
N GLN A 66 8.31 14.13 6.01
CA GLN A 66 7.65 14.97 5.00
C GLN A 66 7.86 14.41 3.59
N ASP A 67 9.07 13.97 3.27
CA ASP A 67 9.43 13.43 1.96
C ASP A 67 8.71 12.09 1.71
N GLU A 68 8.54 11.26 2.74
CA GLU A 68 7.83 9.97 2.70
C GLU A 68 6.32 10.10 2.41
N LYS A 69 5.73 11.30 2.40
CA LYS A 69 4.30 11.49 2.06
C LYS A 69 3.94 10.95 0.68
N VAL A 70 4.87 10.95 -0.27
CA VAL A 70 4.65 10.37 -1.60
C VAL A 70 4.38 8.87 -1.55
N ILE A 71 4.99 8.16 -0.59
CA ILE A 71 4.78 6.72 -0.38
C ILE A 71 3.35 6.46 0.09
N VAL A 72 2.88 7.26 1.06
CA VAL A 72 1.50 7.17 1.57
C VAL A 72 0.48 7.46 0.47
N ASN A 73 0.75 8.45 -0.38
CA ASN A 73 -0.11 8.75 -1.52
C ASN A 73 -0.21 7.57 -2.49
N ARG A 74 0.92 6.92 -2.81
CA ARG A 74 0.93 5.74 -3.68
C ARG A 74 0.11 4.59 -3.11
N MET A 75 0.22 4.34 -1.80
CA MET A 75 -0.62 3.34 -1.13
C MET A 75 -2.12 3.68 -1.23
N HIS A 76 -2.48 4.96 -1.14
CA HIS A 76 -3.87 5.39 -1.34
C HIS A 76 -4.36 5.21 -2.78
N GLU A 77 -3.52 5.49 -3.77
CA GLU A 77 -3.83 5.26 -5.18
C GLU A 77 -4.15 3.79 -5.44
N LEU A 78 -3.25 2.87 -5.03
CA LEU A 78 -3.45 1.43 -5.19
C LEU A 78 -4.73 0.95 -4.48
N LYS A 79 -4.99 1.46 -3.27
CA LYS A 79 -6.23 1.15 -2.53
C LYS A 79 -7.47 1.61 -3.30
N ASN A 80 -7.43 2.79 -3.88
CA ASN A 80 -8.56 3.34 -4.65
C ASN A 80 -8.78 2.54 -5.93
N GLU A 81 -7.71 2.21 -6.67
CA GLU A 81 -7.75 1.37 -7.87
C GLU A 81 -8.39 0.01 -7.57
N ALA A 82 -7.99 -0.65 -6.48
CA ALA A 82 -8.59 -1.91 -6.03
C ALA A 82 -10.09 -1.75 -5.67
N GLY A 83 -10.46 -0.64 -5.02
CA GLY A 83 -11.84 -0.32 -4.70
C GLY A 83 -12.71 -0.12 -5.95
N GLU A 84 -12.22 0.64 -6.94
CA GLU A 84 -12.89 0.85 -8.23
C GLU A 84 -13.05 -0.47 -8.99
N TRP A 85 -12.02 -1.31 -8.99
CA TRP A 85 -12.09 -2.63 -9.63
C TRP A 85 -13.20 -3.51 -9.02
N LEU A 86 -13.33 -3.54 -7.70
CA LEU A 86 -14.39 -4.27 -7.00
C LEU A 86 -15.79 -3.72 -7.31
N GLN A 87 -15.95 -2.39 -7.40
CA GLN A 87 -17.22 -1.76 -7.78
C GLN A 87 -17.62 -2.10 -9.22
N ASN A 88 -16.66 -2.08 -10.14
CA ASN A 88 -16.88 -2.46 -11.54
C ASN A 88 -17.32 -3.93 -11.65
N LEU A 89 -16.69 -4.85 -10.91
CA LEU A 89 -17.12 -6.25 -10.85
C LEU A 89 -18.56 -6.40 -10.32
N GLY A 90 -18.93 -5.63 -9.29
CA GLY A 90 -20.31 -5.60 -8.78
C GLY A 90 -21.31 -5.16 -9.85
N THR A 91 -20.96 -4.10 -10.59
CA THR A 91 -21.81 -3.56 -11.67
C THR A 91 -21.96 -4.56 -12.81
N VAL A 92 -20.89 -5.23 -13.24
CA VAL A 92 -20.93 -6.28 -14.28
C VAL A 92 -21.82 -7.45 -13.84
N ARG A 93 -21.73 -7.89 -12.57
CA ARG A 93 -22.60 -8.96 -12.05
C ARG A 93 -24.07 -8.57 -12.04
N ILE A 94 -24.40 -7.33 -11.67
CA ILE A 94 -25.77 -6.81 -11.72
C ILE A 94 -26.29 -6.78 -13.16
N GLN A 95 -25.47 -6.32 -14.11
CA GLN A 95 -25.83 -6.31 -15.52
C GLN A 95 -26.04 -7.72 -16.07
N GLN A 96 -25.12 -8.66 -15.82
CA GLN A 96 -25.25 -10.06 -16.24
C GLN A 96 -26.51 -10.72 -15.66
N ASN A 97 -26.82 -10.48 -14.38
CA ASN A 97 -28.04 -11.00 -13.75
C ASN A 97 -29.32 -10.38 -14.35
N ALA A 98 -29.31 -9.09 -14.70
CA ALA A 98 -30.46 -8.44 -15.34
C ALA A 98 -30.72 -8.99 -16.76
N TYR A 99 -29.66 -9.25 -17.54
CA TYR A 99 -29.79 -9.93 -18.83
C TYR A 99 -30.26 -11.39 -18.66
N HIS A 100 -29.70 -12.15 -17.71
CA HIS A 100 -30.13 -13.54 -17.49
C HIS A 100 -31.59 -13.64 -16.99
N GLN A 101 -32.05 -12.69 -16.16
CA GLN A 101 -33.45 -12.66 -15.71
C GLN A 101 -34.41 -12.28 -16.85
N SER A 102 -34.05 -11.35 -17.74
CA SER A 102 -34.89 -11.01 -18.90
C SER A 102 -34.99 -12.14 -19.92
N PHE A 103 -33.95 -12.96 -20.10
CA PHE A 103 -34.02 -14.18 -20.92
C PHE A 103 -34.77 -15.35 -20.24
N SER A 104 -35.02 -15.30 -18.93
CA SER A 104 -35.72 -16.37 -18.20
C SER A 104 -37.24 -16.19 -18.11
N ILE A 105 -37.78 -15.03 -18.51
CA ILE A 105 -39.24 -14.79 -18.49
C ILE A 105 -39.93 -15.35 -19.75
N ASP A 106 -39.20 -15.57 -20.85
CA ASP A 106 -39.73 -16.14 -22.09
C ASP A 106 -39.56 -17.67 -22.23
N SER A 107 -38.96 -18.37 -21.26
CA SER A 107 -38.85 -19.85 -21.31
C SER A 107 -39.94 -20.60 -20.54
N LEU A 108 -40.95 -19.90 -20.04
CA LEU A 108 -42.14 -20.50 -19.40
C LEU A 108 -43.22 -20.97 -20.38
N PHE A 109 -42.87 -21.12 -21.66
CA PHE A 109 -43.70 -21.81 -22.64
C PHE A 109 -42.87 -22.88 -23.35
N ILE A 110 -43.17 -24.14 -23.03
CA ILE A 110 -43.41 -25.29 -23.92
C ILE A 110 -42.99 -26.56 -23.17
N ASP A 111 -43.96 -27.20 -22.52
CA ASP A 111 -44.15 -28.63 -22.76
C ASP A 111 -45.60 -28.86 -23.16
N HIS A 112 -45.79 -29.11 -24.46
CA HIS A 112 -47.05 -29.56 -25.02
C HIS A 112 -47.04 -31.08 -25.07
N ARG A 113 -47.87 -31.70 -24.21
CA ARG A 113 -48.52 -33.01 -24.36
C ARG A 113 -47.61 -34.23 -24.60
N LYS A 114 -47.73 -35.21 -23.69
CA LYS A 114 -48.56 -36.41 -23.91
C LYS A 114 -49.08 -36.98 -22.60
#